data_AF-A0A9D6Q330-F1
#
_entry.id   AF-A0A9D6Q330-F1
#
_cell.length_a   1.000
_cell.length_b   1.000
_cell.length_c   1.000
_cell.angle_alpha   90.00
_cell.angle_beta   90.00
_cell.angle_gamma   90.00
#
_symmetry.space_group_name_H-M   'P 1'
#
loop_
_entity.id
_entity.type
_entity.pdbx_description
1 polymer ?
#
loop_
_entity_poly.entity_id
_entity_poly.type
_entity_poly.pdbx_seq_one_letter_code
_entity_poly.pdbx_strand_id
1 'polypeptide(L)'
;FLSSAKQKLTQLSNLYLSKDLREFLKREENFEKDHLPPKDWIFYLKKQAEKYLETDLANPSWQLEWPMLYRMMKLSEIESKLDMNAFGAERKAFLKMIKMTPKPIYREVERLLKSTLSQSQLPDPETGLLFEKMIHYLPRSFDSEGFPNVKLFIGHLILQSELDGSSLFAEMNALSGRIIRKLAASSREKYILRLLNDDKLLTNLFALELTPEDFERVQSRKKFILPSKFSKRLKTLSRHSEPRKGEESRSEIASSASPPRNDNHSVIASPVRGEVNLIFNQAVAFYEEAKARDRIMLENIEKRLRETGQTKAAVVTGGFHAGPFKEYFESRGYRYALITPKLENFDGRENYVESVLRFVSPAITASTWETAPFVHSTKSELRELGFDGEKVKSEIRKHFSALRSEMRADLPTDMQFMSAVLKLNPALPSDREVLFTMQNTLVEMLQNVRTNRILSTMVFRGLPYGVQSGLQGTQLIQALTNELNLRHLAEALQHLLGFTDEDSHE
;
A
#
# COMPACT_ATOMS: atom_id res chain seq x y z
N PHE A 1 21.40 -9.33 -3.71
CA PHE A 1 21.70 -8.84 -2.35
C PHE A 1 20.57 -9.15 -1.36
N LEU A 2 19.37 -8.56 -1.54
CA LEU A 2 18.23 -8.72 -0.63
C LEU A 2 17.88 -10.18 -0.32
N SER A 3 17.82 -11.05 -1.33
CA SER A 3 17.49 -12.47 -1.13
C SER A 3 18.46 -13.18 -0.16
N SER A 4 19.76 -12.86 -0.24
CA SER A 4 20.77 -13.43 0.66
C SER A 4 20.63 -12.87 2.09
N ALA A 5 20.34 -11.57 2.22
CA ALA A 5 20.08 -10.95 3.51
C ALA A 5 18.83 -11.55 4.17
N LYS A 6 17.73 -11.69 3.43
CA LYS A 6 16.48 -12.31 3.87
C LYS A 6 16.69 -13.74 4.33
N GLN A 7 17.41 -14.56 3.55
CA GLN A 7 17.74 -15.94 3.96
C GLN A 7 18.51 -15.97 5.29
N LYS A 8 19.49 -15.08 5.46
CA LYS A 8 20.27 -15.00 6.70
C LYS A 8 19.44 -14.51 7.89
N LEU A 9 18.56 -13.55 7.66
CA LEU A 9 17.62 -13.07 8.67
C LEU A 9 16.66 -14.16 9.11
N THR A 10 16.10 -14.96 8.19
CA THR A 10 15.25 -16.10 8.53
C THR A 10 15.99 -17.10 9.42
N GLN A 11 17.26 -17.41 9.12
CA GLN A 11 18.10 -18.27 9.97
C GLN A 11 18.29 -17.67 11.37
N LEU A 12 18.66 -16.39 11.46
CA LEU A 12 18.87 -15.70 12.73
C LEU A 12 17.56 -15.60 13.55
N SER A 13 16.44 -15.34 12.90
CA SER A 13 15.13 -15.29 13.52
C SER A 13 14.77 -16.65 14.14
N ASN A 14 14.99 -17.75 13.40
CA ASN A 14 14.74 -19.11 13.89
C ASN A 14 15.65 -19.51 15.07
N LEU A 15 16.84 -18.93 15.17
CA LEU A 15 17.78 -19.22 16.27
C LEU A 15 17.48 -18.40 17.53
N TYR A 16 17.05 -17.15 17.38
CA TYR A 16 17.09 -16.18 18.47
C TYR A 16 15.77 -15.56 18.87
N LEU A 17 14.77 -15.55 18.00
CA LEU A 17 13.45 -15.05 18.36
C LEU A 17 12.66 -16.16 19.04
N SER A 18 11.96 -15.83 20.13
CA SER A 18 11.00 -16.74 20.75
C SER A 18 9.96 -17.24 19.75
N LYS A 19 9.39 -18.42 20.01
CA LYS A 19 8.35 -19.02 19.15
C LYS A 19 7.18 -18.06 18.94
N ASP A 20 6.71 -17.43 20.02
CA ASP A 20 5.59 -16.49 20.01
C ASP A 20 5.91 -15.25 19.16
N LEU A 21 7.10 -14.65 19.31
CA LEU A 21 7.51 -13.50 18.51
C LEU A 21 7.63 -13.86 17.02
N ARG A 22 8.16 -15.04 16.67
CA ARG A 22 8.22 -15.48 15.28
C ARG A 22 6.84 -15.69 14.66
N GLU A 23 5.93 -16.32 15.40
CA GLU A 23 4.57 -16.54 14.91
C GLU A 23 3.85 -15.21 14.69
N PHE A 24 4.00 -14.28 15.62
CA PHE A 24 3.44 -12.94 15.51
C PHE A 24 3.95 -12.22 14.25
N LEU A 25 5.27 -12.13 14.06
CA LEU A 25 5.88 -11.47 12.90
C LEU A 25 5.50 -12.13 11.58
N LYS A 26 5.37 -13.47 11.55
CA LYS A 26 4.93 -14.19 10.35
C LYS A 26 3.49 -13.86 9.98
N ARG A 27 2.59 -13.76 10.98
CA ARG A 27 1.20 -13.37 10.74
C ARG A 27 1.09 -11.91 10.33
N GLU A 28 1.90 -11.03 10.92
CA GLU A 28 2.03 -9.64 10.47
C GLU A 28 2.51 -9.56 9.02
N GLU A 29 3.59 -10.28 8.64
CA GLU A 29 4.06 -10.31 7.24
C GLU A 29 2.99 -10.84 6.27
N ASN A 30 2.21 -11.85 6.69
CA ASN A 30 1.09 -12.36 5.89
C ASN A 30 -0.02 -11.32 5.74
N PHE A 31 -0.33 -10.59 6.81
CA PHE A 31 -1.28 -9.49 6.74
C PHE A 31 -0.77 -8.38 5.81
N GLU A 32 0.49 -7.97 5.93
CA GLU A 32 1.06 -6.90 5.09
C GLU A 32 1.16 -7.23 3.60
N LYS A 33 1.11 -8.52 3.25
CA LYS A 33 1.10 -9.02 1.87
C LYS A 33 -0.28 -9.46 1.40
N ASP A 34 -1.33 -9.03 2.09
CA ASP A 34 -2.73 -9.33 1.76
C ASP A 34 -3.06 -10.84 1.75
N HIS A 35 -2.24 -11.68 2.41
CA HIS A 35 -2.50 -13.10 2.60
C HIS A 35 -3.35 -13.40 3.86
N LEU A 36 -3.67 -12.39 4.67
CA LEU A 36 -4.53 -12.51 5.85
C LEU A 36 -5.63 -11.44 5.81
N PRO A 37 -6.92 -11.83 5.84
CA PRO A 37 -8.02 -10.88 5.87
C PRO A 37 -7.97 -9.92 7.08
N PRO A 38 -8.50 -8.70 6.94
CA PRO A 38 -8.45 -7.72 8.01
C PRO A 38 -9.10 -8.11 9.31
N LYS A 39 -10.30 -8.67 9.17
CA LYS A 39 -11.07 -9.17 10.30
C LYS A 39 -10.23 -10.16 11.11
N ASP A 40 -9.58 -11.10 10.42
CA ASP A 40 -8.75 -12.13 11.05
C ASP A 40 -7.52 -11.54 11.76
N TRP A 41 -6.88 -10.53 11.17
CA TRP A 41 -5.76 -9.85 11.80
C TRP A 41 -6.19 -9.05 13.04
N ILE A 42 -7.31 -8.31 12.97
CA ILE A 42 -7.86 -7.56 14.12
C ILE A 42 -8.22 -8.52 15.26
N PHE A 43 -8.89 -9.64 14.98
CA PHE A 43 -9.21 -10.65 16.00
C PHE A 43 -7.97 -11.35 16.56
N TYR A 44 -6.95 -11.54 15.73
CA TYR A 44 -5.66 -12.03 16.21
C TYR A 44 -5.01 -11.01 17.15
N LEU A 45 -4.96 -9.72 16.78
CA LEU A 45 -4.45 -8.65 17.63
C LEU A 45 -5.20 -8.57 18.96
N LYS A 46 -6.54 -8.67 18.97
CA LYS A 46 -7.35 -8.75 20.20
C LYS A 46 -6.83 -9.85 21.13
N LYS A 47 -6.69 -11.08 20.62
CA LYS A 47 -6.21 -12.23 21.40
C LYS A 47 -4.79 -12.03 21.93
N GLN A 48 -3.90 -11.44 21.14
CA GLN A 48 -2.52 -11.17 21.56
C GLN A 48 -2.47 -10.04 22.61
N ALA A 49 -3.30 -9.01 22.46
CA ALA A 49 -3.42 -7.91 23.41
C ALA A 49 -3.92 -8.40 24.78
N GLU A 50 -4.94 -9.25 24.81
CA GLU A 50 -5.42 -9.90 26.03
C GLU A 50 -4.32 -10.75 26.68
N LYS A 51 -3.62 -11.57 25.87
CA LYS A 51 -2.60 -12.51 26.36
C LYS A 51 -1.36 -11.82 26.94
N TYR A 52 -0.88 -10.74 26.32
CA TYR A 52 0.43 -10.15 26.66
C TYR A 52 0.36 -8.76 27.26
N LEU A 53 -0.71 -8.01 27.03
CA LEU A 53 -0.86 -6.62 27.46
C LEU A 53 -2.01 -6.44 28.46
N GLU A 54 -2.75 -7.49 28.81
CA GLU A 54 -3.94 -7.42 29.69
C GLU A 54 -4.98 -6.40 29.17
N THR A 55 -5.03 -6.24 27.85
CA THR A 55 -5.89 -5.26 27.16
C THR A 55 -7.06 -5.99 26.49
N ASP A 56 -8.26 -5.84 27.02
CA ASP A 56 -9.49 -6.36 26.40
C ASP A 56 -10.14 -5.27 25.53
N LEU A 57 -9.94 -5.37 24.21
CA LEU A 57 -10.51 -4.42 23.24
C LEU A 57 -12.05 -4.42 23.19
N ALA A 58 -12.73 -5.35 23.87
CA ALA A 58 -14.19 -5.33 24.01
C ALA A 58 -14.68 -4.54 25.24
N ASN A 59 -13.77 -4.19 26.16
CA ASN A 59 -14.09 -3.43 27.36
C ASN A 59 -14.16 -1.91 27.05
N PRO A 60 -15.27 -1.22 27.37
CA PRO A 60 -15.45 0.21 27.07
C PRO A 60 -14.36 1.14 27.63
N SER A 61 -13.68 0.76 28.71
CA SER A 61 -12.58 1.57 29.27
C SER A 61 -11.42 1.80 28.29
N TRP A 62 -11.24 0.90 27.32
CA TRP A 62 -10.20 1.03 26.29
C TRP A 62 -10.62 1.87 25.09
N GLN A 63 -11.88 2.32 25.00
CA GLN A 63 -12.35 3.14 23.89
C GLN A 63 -11.60 4.48 23.78
N LEU A 64 -11.09 5.02 24.90
CA LEU A 64 -10.31 6.27 24.87
C LEU A 64 -8.97 6.10 24.14
N GLU A 65 -8.33 4.93 24.28
CA GLU A 65 -7.03 4.66 23.67
C GLU A 65 -7.14 3.95 22.32
N TRP A 66 -8.15 3.10 22.15
CA TRP A 66 -8.37 2.26 20.97
C TRP A 66 -9.79 2.44 20.41
N PRO A 67 -10.23 3.67 20.09
CA PRO A 67 -11.60 3.95 19.70
C PRO A 67 -12.05 3.17 18.47
N MET A 68 -11.20 3.01 17.44
CA MET A 68 -11.57 2.29 16.22
C MET A 68 -11.60 0.78 16.42
N LEU A 69 -10.58 0.22 17.09
CA LEU A 69 -10.56 -1.21 17.41
C LEU A 69 -11.74 -1.60 18.31
N TYR A 70 -12.10 -0.77 19.28
CA TYR A 70 -13.28 -0.99 20.12
C TYR A 70 -14.57 -1.01 19.28
N ARG A 71 -14.75 -0.04 18.38
CA ARG A 71 -15.91 -0.02 17.47
C ARG A 71 -15.98 -1.27 16.61
N MET A 72 -14.85 -1.75 16.09
CA MET A 72 -14.77 -3.02 15.36
C MET A 72 -15.22 -4.22 16.21
N MET A 73 -14.85 -4.25 17.50
CA MET A 73 -15.31 -5.30 18.42
C MET A 73 -16.81 -5.21 18.68
N LYS A 74 -17.35 -3.99 18.85
CA LYS A 74 -18.79 -3.77 19.05
C LYS A 74 -19.63 -4.07 17.82
N LEU A 75 -19.15 -3.75 16.63
CA LEU A 75 -19.81 -4.14 15.38
C LEU A 75 -19.93 -5.66 15.27
N SER A 76 -18.82 -6.38 15.51
CA SER A 76 -18.87 -7.85 15.50
C SER A 76 -19.77 -8.44 16.58
N GLU A 77 -19.85 -7.80 17.76
CA GLU A 77 -20.76 -8.23 18.83
C GLU A 77 -22.22 -8.04 18.40
N ILE A 78 -22.56 -6.88 17.83
CA ILE A 78 -23.91 -6.59 17.32
C ILE A 78 -24.30 -7.59 16.23
N GLU A 79 -23.42 -7.83 15.26
CA GLU A 79 -23.65 -8.79 14.17
C GLU A 79 -23.95 -10.19 14.69
N SER A 80 -23.28 -10.63 15.76
CA SER A 80 -23.50 -11.95 16.34
C SER A 80 -24.86 -12.08 17.06
N LYS A 81 -25.46 -10.96 17.47
CA LYS A 81 -26.72 -10.89 18.22
C LYS A 81 -27.93 -10.53 17.36
N LEU A 82 -27.69 -9.92 16.20
CA LEU A 82 -28.73 -9.42 15.32
C LEU A 82 -29.45 -10.57 14.58
N ASP A 83 -30.74 -10.73 14.85
CA ASP A 83 -31.60 -11.63 14.09
C ASP A 83 -32.25 -10.87 12.93
N MET A 84 -31.78 -11.14 11.71
CA MET A 84 -32.28 -10.48 10.50
C MET A 84 -33.74 -10.81 10.16
N ASN A 85 -34.26 -11.96 10.62
CA ASN A 85 -35.66 -12.33 10.41
C ASN A 85 -36.55 -11.52 11.35
N ALA A 86 -36.21 -11.48 12.64
CA ALA A 86 -36.90 -10.67 13.64
C ALA A 86 -36.82 -9.17 13.30
N PHE A 87 -35.64 -8.69 12.88
CA PHE A 87 -35.44 -7.33 12.39
C PHE A 87 -36.43 -6.96 11.27
N GLY A 88 -36.66 -7.85 10.31
CA GLY A 88 -37.60 -7.60 9.20
C GLY A 88 -39.02 -7.30 9.66
N ALA A 89 -39.49 -8.00 10.72
CA ALA A 89 -40.80 -7.77 11.33
C ALA A 89 -40.80 -6.51 12.21
N GLU A 90 -39.82 -6.39 13.11
CA GLU A 90 -39.67 -5.23 14.01
C GLU A 90 -39.56 -3.92 13.23
N ARG A 91 -38.75 -3.89 12.17
CA ARG A 91 -38.57 -2.71 11.30
C ARG A 91 -39.90 -2.19 10.76
N LYS A 92 -40.79 -3.08 10.28
CA LYS A 92 -42.10 -2.65 9.75
C LYS A 92 -42.96 -2.00 10.83
N ALA A 93 -42.97 -2.58 12.03
CA ALA A 93 -43.70 -2.04 13.17
C ALA A 93 -43.09 -0.71 13.65
N PHE A 94 -41.77 -0.65 13.79
CA PHE A 94 -41.02 0.54 14.16
C PHE A 94 -41.28 1.71 13.19
N LEU A 95 -41.16 1.46 11.88
CA LEU A 95 -41.44 2.46 10.83
C LEU A 95 -42.91 2.92 10.80
N LYS A 96 -43.85 2.15 11.35
CA LYS A 96 -45.23 2.61 11.53
C LYS A 96 -45.33 3.56 12.73
N MET A 97 -44.63 3.26 13.81
CA MET A 97 -44.65 4.05 15.05
C MET A 97 -43.98 5.41 14.87
N ILE A 98 -42.87 5.49 14.15
CA ILE A 98 -42.12 6.75 13.98
C ILE A 98 -42.70 7.67 12.88
N LYS A 99 -43.87 7.37 12.29
CA LYS A 99 -44.50 8.20 11.24
C LYS A 99 -44.83 9.63 11.70
N MET A 100 -44.89 9.86 13.00
CA MET A 100 -45.09 11.19 13.59
C MET A 100 -43.87 12.11 13.45
N THR A 101 -42.69 11.56 13.18
CA THR A 101 -41.48 12.36 12.94
C THR A 101 -41.60 13.17 11.64
N PRO A 102 -40.92 14.33 11.53
CA PRO A 102 -40.95 15.13 10.30
C PRO A 102 -40.61 14.32 9.05
N LYS A 103 -41.35 14.53 7.96
CA LYS A 103 -41.22 13.77 6.71
C LYS A 103 -39.77 13.63 6.20
N PRO A 104 -38.89 14.66 6.25
CA PRO A 104 -37.50 14.51 5.84
C PRO A 104 -36.72 13.50 6.68
N ILE A 105 -36.88 13.54 8.01
CA ILE A 105 -36.24 12.62 8.96
C ILE A 105 -36.77 11.20 8.76
N TYR A 106 -38.09 11.05 8.67
CA TYR A 106 -38.74 9.75 8.46
C TYR A 106 -38.20 9.03 7.21
N ARG A 107 -38.13 9.75 6.08
CA ARG A 107 -37.67 9.19 4.79
C ARG A 107 -36.24 8.70 4.88
N GLU A 108 -35.37 9.45 5.55
CA GLU A 108 -33.97 9.09 5.66
C GLU A 108 -33.75 7.90 6.61
N VAL A 109 -34.45 7.87 7.75
CA VAL A 109 -34.46 6.70 8.64
C VAL A 109 -35.03 5.48 7.92
N GLU A 110 -36.13 5.62 7.17
CA GLU A 110 -36.71 4.54 6.38
C GLU A 110 -35.73 4.03 5.32
N ARG A 111 -35.00 4.93 4.64
CA ARG A 111 -33.98 4.58 3.66
C ARG A 111 -32.88 3.74 4.31
N LEU A 112 -32.35 4.19 5.46
CA LEU A 112 -31.29 3.49 6.19
C LEU A 112 -31.76 2.15 6.76
N LEU A 113 -32.94 2.05 7.37
CA LEU A 113 -33.41 0.76 7.90
C LEU A 113 -33.76 -0.25 6.78
N LYS A 114 -33.95 0.22 5.55
CA LYS A 114 -34.12 -0.64 4.37
C LYS A 114 -32.79 -1.04 3.71
N SER A 115 -31.66 -0.47 4.13
CA SER A 115 -30.34 -0.84 3.63
C SER A 115 -29.97 -2.27 4.04
N THR A 116 -28.97 -2.82 3.35
CA THR A 116 -28.21 -3.95 3.87
C THR A 116 -27.10 -3.45 4.80
N LEU A 117 -26.68 -4.28 5.77
CA LEU A 117 -25.56 -3.98 6.67
C LEU A 117 -24.25 -3.67 5.90
N SER A 118 -24.15 -4.13 4.65
CA SER A 118 -22.99 -3.93 3.77
C SER A 118 -23.12 -2.71 2.84
N GLN A 119 -24.14 -1.87 2.97
CA GLN A 119 -24.22 -0.65 2.14
C GLN A 119 -23.04 0.28 2.41
N SER A 120 -22.67 1.05 1.38
CA SER A 120 -21.52 1.95 1.31
C SER A 120 -21.49 3.01 2.42
N GLN A 121 -20.34 3.70 2.57
CA GLN A 121 -20.06 4.58 3.71
C GLN A 121 -21.23 5.48 4.05
N LEU A 122 -21.57 5.43 5.33
CA LEU A 122 -22.56 6.27 5.95
C LEU A 122 -21.89 7.57 6.38
N PRO A 123 -22.52 8.73 6.16
CA PRO A 123 -21.92 10.00 6.51
C PRO A 123 -21.81 10.16 8.04
N ASP A 124 -20.65 10.58 8.52
CA ASP A 124 -20.36 10.91 9.92
C ASP A 124 -20.05 12.41 10.03
N PRO A 125 -20.68 13.16 10.97
CA PRO A 125 -21.56 12.70 12.06
C PRO A 125 -23.05 12.58 11.70
N GLU A 126 -23.43 12.76 10.43
CA GLU A 126 -24.84 12.92 10.03
C GLU A 126 -25.71 11.70 10.36
N THR A 127 -25.15 10.48 10.29
CA THR A 127 -25.88 9.24 10.59
C THR A 127 -26.30 9.20 12.06
N GLY A 128 -25.38 9.47 12.99
CA GLY A 128 -25.69 9.57 14.42
C GLY A 128 -26.70 10.69 14.70
N LEU A 129 -26.44 11.89 14.17
CA LEU A 129 -27.30 13.06 14.33
C LEU A 129 -28.73 12.84 13.79
N LEU A 130 -28.88 12.04 12.73
CA LEU A 130 -30.20 11.69 12.20
C LEU A 130 -31.02 10.90 13.22
N PHE A 131 -30.43 9.88 13.84
CA PHE A 131 -31.11 9.06 14.84
C PHE A 131 -31.36 9.83 16.14
N GLU A 132 -30.44 10.70 16.56
CA GLU A 132 -30.67 11.63 17.67
C GLU A 132 -31.85 12.57 17.41
N LYS A 133 -31.90 13.18 16.22
CA LYS A 133 -33.03 14.03 15.80
C LYS A 133 -34.34 13.25 15.77
N MET A 134 -34.34 12.01 15.28
CA MET A 134 -35.51 11.14 15.29
C MET A 134 -36.02 10.93 16.73
N ILE A 135 -35.13 10.60 17.67
CA ILE A 135 -35.47 10.36 19.09
C ILE A 135 -36.14 11.59 19.71
N HIS A 136 -35.73 12.81 19.36
CA HIS A 136 -36.33 14.05 19.88
C HIS A 136 -37.84 14.19 19.58
N TYR A 137 -38.32 13.58 18.49
CA TYR A 137 -39.74 13.60 18.11
C TYR A 137 -40.54 12.42 18.65
N LEU A 138 -39.91 11.46 19.32
CA LEU A 138 -40.61 10.33 19.91
C LEU A 138 -41.26 10.74 21.25
N PRO A 139 -42.44 10.20 21.58
CA PRO A 139 -43.06 10.46 22.87
C PRO A 139 -42.17 9.90 23.99
N ARG A 140 -42.19 10.52 25.17
CA ARG A 140 -41.44 10.03 26.34
C ARG A 140 -41.81 8.60 26.77
N SER A 141 -43.02 8.17 26.39
CA SER A 141 -43.53 6.81 26.63
C SER A 141 -43.21 5.84 25.49
N PHE A 142 -42.35 6.20 24.54
CA PHE A 142 -41.96 5.32 23.45
C PHE A 142 -41.19 4.12 24.00
N ASP A 143 -41.74 2.92 23.79
CA ASP A 143 -41.09 1.67 24.20
C ASP A 143 -40.01 1.28 23.17
N SER A 144 -38.76 1.65 23.45
CA SER A 144 -37.62 1.25 22.64
C SER A 144 -37.23 -0.21 22.85
N GLU A 145 -37.59 -0.82 23.99
CA GLU A 145 -37.22 -2.19 24.31
C GLU A 145 -38.05 -3.20 23.52
N GLY A 146 -39.21 -2.80 23.00
CA GLY A 146 -40.00 -3.57 22.04
C GLY A 146 -39.37 -3.76 20.65
N PHE A 147 -38.21 -3.14 20.37
CA PHE A 147 -37.53 -3.23 19.07
C PHE A 147 -36.02 -3.53 19.20
N PRO A 148 -35.63 -4.65 19.85
CA PRO A 148 -34.23 -4.95 20.15
C PRO A 148 -33.36 -5.10 18.90
N ASN A 149 -33.86 -5.71 17.83
CA ASN A 149 -33.09 -5.88 16.59
C ASN A 149 -32.99 -4.58 15.80
N VAL A 150 -34.02 -3.72 15.84
CA VAL A 150 -33.92 -2.37 15.26
C VAL A 150 -32.89 -1.52 16.01
N LYS A 151 -32.88 -1.58 17.35
CA LYS A 151 -31.87 -0.90 18.19
C LYS A 151 -30.46 -1.36 17.86
N LEU A 152 -30.26 -2.68 17.72
CA LEU A 152 -28.99 -3.26 17.27
C LEU A 152 -28.59 -2.78 15.87
N PHE A 153 -29.52 -2.80 14.91
CA PHE A 153 -29.26 -2.35 13.54
C PHE A 153 -28.91 -0.86 13.47
N ILE A 154 -29.63 0.01 14.21
CA ILE A 154 -29.30 1.43 14.31
C ILE A 154 -27.90 1.62 14.92
N GLY A 155 -27.59 0.89 16.00
CA GLY A 155 -26.27 0.91 16.62
C GLY A 155 -25.17 0.48 15.64
N HIS A 156 -25.42 -0.54 14.82
CA HIS A 156 -24.51 -0.97 13.75
C HIS A 156 -24.25 0.16 12.75
N LEU A 157 -25.29 0.79 12.22
CA LEU A 157 -25.17 1.89 11.26
C LEU A 157 -24.36 3.07 11.84
N ILE A 158 -24.62 3.45 13.09
CA ILE A 158 -23.91 4.55 13.76
C ILE A 158 -22.42 4.20 13.89
N LEU A 159 -22.11 3.03 14.47
CA LEU A 159 -20.71 2.60 14.64
C LEU A 159 -19.97 2.46 13.31
N GLN A 160 -20.65 1.98 12.27
CA GLN A 160 -20.10 1.87 10.92
C GLN A 160 -19.82 3.25 10.31
N SER A 161 -20.69 4.23 10.53
CA SER A 161 -20.47 5.62 10.07
C SER A 161 -19.25 6.25 10.75
N GLU A 162 -19.06 6.00 12.05
CA GLU A 162 -17.97 6.57 12.85
C GLU A 162 -16.61 5.86 12.65
N LEU A 163 -16.55 4.78 11.88
CA LEU A 163 -15.29 4.08 11.62
C LEU A 163 -14.41 4.88 10.65
N ASP A 164 -13.28 5.36 11.16
CA ASP A 164 -12.22 5.93 10.33
C ASP A 164 -11.15 4.89 10.00
N GLY A 165 -11.01 4.63 8.71
CA GLY A 165 -10.04 3.65 8.20
C GLY A 165 -8.60 4.04 8.54
N SER A 166 -8.21 5.30 8.40
CA SER A 166 -6.82 5.71 8.66
C SER A 166 -6.43 5.53 10.13
N SER A 167 -7.32 5.91 11.04
CA SER A 167 -7.18 5.78 12.49
C SER A 167 -7.18 4.32 12.92
N LEU A 168 -8.03 3.49 12.32
CA LEU A 168 -8.05 2.05 12.59
C LEU A 168 -6.68 1.40 12.31
N PHE A 169 -6.05 1.74 11.19
CA PHE A 169 -4.73 1.19 10.85
C PHE A 169 -3.63 1.74 11.74
N ALA A 170 -3.70 3.03 12.09
CA ALA A 170 -2.79 3.62 13.06
C ALA A 170 -2.88 2.88 14.41
N GLU A 171 -4.09 2.58 14.89
CA GLU A 171 -4.34 1.79 16.09
C GLU A 171 -3.80 0.36 15.95
N MET A 172 -4.07 -0.33 14.85
CA MET A 172 -3.55 -1.68 14.58
C MET A 172 -2.02 -1.73 14.63
N ASN A 173 -1.36 -0.76 13.99
CA ASN A 173 0.11 -0.65 13.98
C ASN A 173 0.66 -0.31 15.36
N ALA A 174 0.02 0.59 16.10
CA ALA A 174 0.43 0.96 17.45
C ALA A 174 0.29 -0.23 18.42
N LEU A 175 -0.82 -0.97 18.33
CA LEU A 175 -1.06 -2.17 19.13
C LEU A 175 -0.07 -3.29 18.78
N SER A 176 0.15 -3.55 17.48
CA SER A 176 1.18 -4.49 17.02
C SER A 176 2.55 -4.14 17.59
N GLY A 177 2.95 -2.86 17.50
CA GLY A 177 4.20 -2.38 18.08
C GLY A 177 4.31 -2.58 19.60
N ARG A 178 3.21 -2.44 20.36
CA ARG A 178 3.19 -2.74 21.80
C ARG A 178 3.37 -4.23 22.07
N ILE A 179 2.68 -5.08 21.32
CA ILE A 179 2.79 -6.54 21.43
C ILE A 179 4.22 -7.00 21.10
N ILE A 180 4.80 -6.53 19.99
CA ILE A 180 6.19 -6.83 19.60
C ILE A 180 7.17 -6.41 20.70
N ARG A 181 7.01 -5.20 21.29
CA ARG A 181 7.87 -4.74 22.39
C ARG A 181 7.77 -5.62 23.63
N LYS A 182 6.58 -6.11 23.95
CA LYS A 182 6.36 -7.03 25.07
C LYS A 182 6.94 -8.42 24.82
N LEU A 183 6.80 -8.94 23.59
CA LEU A 183 7.33 -10.24 23.17
C LEU A 183 8.86 -10.25 23.04
N ALA A 184 9.46 -9.13 22.63
CA ALA A 184 10.91 -8.99 22.48
C ALA A 184 11.58 -8.67 23.83
N ALA A 185 11.68 -9.67 24.69
CA ALA A 185 12.22 -9.51 26.04
C ALA A 185 13.72 -9.18 26.02
N SER A 186 14.51 -9.86 25.19
CA SER A 186 15.97 -9.74 25.19
C SER A 186 16.50 -8.61 24.32
N SER A 187 17.67 -8.06 24.69
CA SER A 187 18.40 -7.09 23.85
C SER A 187 18.75 -7.65 22.47
N ARG A 188 18.95 -8.97 22.38
CA ARG A 188 19.25 -9.69 21.14
C ARG A 188 18.04 -9.76 20.21
N GLU A 189 16.86 -10.10 20.73
CA GLU A 189 15.60 -10.09 19.96
C GLU A 189 15.31 -8.68 19.43
N LYS A 190 15.41 -7.66 20.29
CA LYS A 190 15.26 -6.25 19.88
C LYS A 190 16.26 -5.84 18.80
N TYR A 191 17.48 -6.41 18.82
CA TYR A 191 18.45 -6.16 17.76
C TYR A 191 18.08 -6.83 16.44
N ILE A 192 17.56 -8.06 16.46
CA ILE A 192 17.09 -8.77 15.27
C ILE A 192 15.86 -8.09 14.67
N LEU A 193 14.91 -7.65 15.49
CA LEU A 193 13.77 -6.86 15.03
C LEU A 193 14.20 -5.60 14.30
N ARG A 194 15.21 -4.89 14.80
CA ARG A 194 15.78 -3.73 14.09
C ARG A 194 16.37 -4.12 12.74
N LEU A 195 17.01 -5.29 12.62
CA LEU A 195 17.53 -5.77 11.34
C LEU A 195 16.42 -6.18 10.36
N LEU A 196 15.33 -6.77 10.85
CA LEU A 196 14.14 -7.08 10.04
C LEU A 196 13.48 -5.79 9.50
N ASN A 197 13.36 -4.76 10.35
CA ASN A 197 12.85 -3.46 9.91
C ASN A 197 13.79 -2.78 8.91
N ASP A 198 15.11 -2.85 9.13
CA ASP A 198 16.11 -2.31 8.20
C ASP A 198 16.04 -3.06 6.83
N ASP A 199 15.79 -4.38 6.82
CA ASP A 199 15.61 -5.19 5.59
C ASP A 199 14.35 -4.77 4.81
N LYS A 200 13.24 -4.53 5.52
CA LYS A 200 12.00 -4.03 4.93
C LYS A 200 12.17 -2.65 4.32
N LEU A 201 12.81 -1.72 5.03
CA LEU A 201 13.13 -0.39 4.48
C LEU A 201 14.01 -0.49 3.23
N LEU A 202 15.01 -1.37 3.23
CA LEU A 202 15.84 -1.60 2.05
C LEU A 202 15.05 -2.19 0.88
N THR A 203 14.14 -3.12 1.15
CA THR A 203 13.27 -3.71 0.13
C THR A 203 12.39 -2.64 -0.51
N ASN A 204 11.70 -1.84 0.30
CA ASN A 204 10.83 -0.76 -0.18
C ASN A 204 11.63 0.35 -0.88
N LEU A 205 12.84 0.67 -0.37
CA LEU A 205 13.73 1.64 -1.01
C LEU A 205 14.11 1.22 -2.43
N PHE A 206 14.53 -0.03 -2.60
CA PHE A 206 14.93 -0.54 -3.92
C PHE A 206 13.73 -0.79 -4.86
N ALA A 207 12.54 -1.02 -4.31
CA ALA A 207 11.29 -1.11 -5.08
C ALA A 207 10.69 0.26 -5.44
N LEU A 208 11.23 1.36 -4.90
CA LEU A 208 10.66 2.71 -4.99
C LEU A 208 9.24 2.82 -4.38
N GLU A 209 9.03 2.13 -3.26
CA GLU A 209 7.74 2.03 -2.53
C GLU A 209 7.81 2.60 -1.09
N LEU A 210 8.76 3.49 -0.79
CA LEU A 210 8.80 4.14 0.52
C LEU A 210 7.67 5.16 0.64
N THR A 211 7.04 5.20 1.82
CA THR A 211 6.24 6.36 2.23
C THR A 211 7.16 7.52 2.66
N PRO A 212 6.64 8.75 2.80
CA PRO A 212 7.42 9.86 3.36
C PRO A 212 8.04 9.54 4.72
N GLU A 213 7.30 8.88 5.62
CA GLU A 213 7.78 8.49 6.95
C GLU A 213 8.86 7.42 6.86
N ASP A 214 8.73 6.46 5.95
CA ASP A 214 9.76 5.44 5.72
C ASP A 214 11.04 6.06 5.15
N PHE A 215 10.92 7.08 4.30
CA PHE A 215 12.08 7.84 3.83
C PHE A 215 12.79 8.59 4.96
N GLU A 216 12.07 9.23 5.88
CA GLU A 216 12.68 9.84 7.07
C GLU A 216 13.40 8.81 7.96
N ARG A 217 12.86 7.59 8.07
CA ARG A 217 13.52 6.47 8.76
C ARG A 217 14.80 6.05 8.04
N VAL A 218 14.79 6.00 6.70
CA VAL A 218 15.97 5.71 5.90
C VAL A 218 17.05 6.78 6.14
N GLN A 219 16.68 8.06 6.14
CA GLN A 219 17.63 9.16 6.35
C GLN A 219 18.24 9.14 7.75
N SER A 220 17.42 9.03 8.80
CA SER A 220 17.90 8.97 10.18
C SER A 220 18.78 7.75 10.47
N ARG A 221 18.66 6.68 9.66
CA ARG A 221 19.39 5.42 9.83
C ARG A 221 20.40 5.13 8.71
N LYS A 222 20.67 6.07 7.81
CA LYS A 222 21.52 5.89 6.61
C LYS A 222 22.85 5.19 6.91
N LYS A 223 23.52 5.58 8.00
CA LYS A 223 24.80 4.99 8.46
C LYS A 223 24.73 3.49 8.82
N PHE A 224 23.54 3.00 9.17
CA PHE A 224 23.30 1.63 9.66
C PHE A 224 22.67 0.71 8.61
N ILE A 225 21.86 1.27 7.70
CA ILE A 225 21.13 0.51 6.67
C ILE A 225 21.90 0.41 5.35
N LEU A 226 22.96 1.21 5.14
CA LEU A 226 23.81 1.10 3.96
C LEU A 226 24.16 -0.39 3.69
N PRO A 227 23.97 -0.93 2.48
CA PRO A 227 24.03 -2.37 2.20
C PRO A 227 25.30 -3.07 2.73
N SER A 228 26.45 -2.40 2.60
CA SER A 228 27.73 -2.86 3.16
C SER A 228 27.75 -2.93 4.70
N LYS A 229 27.18 -1.93 5.39
CA LYS A 229 27.09 -1.87 6.85
C LYS A 229 26.05 -2.86 7.37
N PHE A 230 24.91 -2.96 6.71
CA PHE A 230 23.86 -3.93 7.01
C PHE A 230 24.39 -5.37 6.88
N SER A 231 25.08 -5.68 5.78
CA SER A 231 25.77 -6.98 5.61
C SER A 231 26.78 -7.28 6.71
N LYS A 232 27.56 -6.28 7.13
CA LYS A 232 28.54 -6.43 8.21
C LYS A 232 27.84 -6.78 9.52
N ARG A 233 26.74 -6.09 9.85
CA ARG A 233 25.92 -6.35 11.04
C ARG A 233 25.34 -7.77 11.05
N LEU A 234 24.83 -8.26 9.92
CA LEU A 234 24.35 -9.64 9.78
C LEU A 234 25.47 -10.68 9.99
N LYS A 235 26.64 -10.44 9.39
CA LYS A 235 27.81 -11.33 9.55
C LYS A 235 28.30 -11.39 10.99
N THR A 236 28.40 -10.24 11.66
CA THR A 236 28.83 -10.19 13.08
C THR A 236 27.89 -11.00 13.97
N LEU A 237 26.58 -10.87 13.78
CA LEU A 237 25.61 -11.60 14.60
C LEU A 237 25.67 -13.12 14.38
N SER A 238 25.99 -13.54 13.16
CA SER A 238 26.11 -14.95 12.77
C SER A 238 27.38 -15.62 13.31
N ARG A 239 28.48 -14.88 13.48
CA ARG A 239 29.71 -15.44 14.06
C ARG A 239 29.57 -15.81 15.54
N HIS A 240 28.70 -15.11 16.26
CA HIS A 240 28.39 -15.39 17.66
C HIS A 240 27.32 -16.48 17.81
N SER A 241 26.89 -17.12 16.72
CA SER A 241 25.91 -18.22 16.73
C SER A 241 26.51 -19.59 16.54
N GLU A 242 27.73 -19.67 16.01
CA GLU A 242 28.41 -20.95 15.87
C GLU A 242 28.85 -21.41 17.26
N PRO A 243 28.39 -22.59 17.72
CA PRO A 243 28.93 -23.17 18.95
C PRO A 243 30.45 -23.31 18.73
N ARG A 244 31.26 -22.82 19.68
CA ARG A 244 32.67 -23.17 19.77
C ARG A 244 32.77 -24.69 19.92
N LYS A 245 32.75 -25.41 18.81
CA LYS A 245 33.13 -26.82 18.75
C LYS A 245 34.65 -26.84 18.94
N GLY A 246 35.11 -27.07 20.17
CA GLY A 246 36.50 -27.44 20.44
C GLY A 246 37.31 -26.51 21.35
N GLU A 247 36.77 -26.12 22.51
CA GLU A 247 37.60 -25.55 23.59
C GLU A 247 37.59 -26.41 24.87
N GLU A 248 37.23 -27.69 24.75
CA GLU A 248 37.53 -28.71 25.76
C GLU A 248 38.47 -29.77 25.12
N SER A 249 39.64 -29.93 25.75
CA SER A 249 40.67 -30.95 25.49
C SER A 249 41.55 -30.79 24.24
N ARG A 250 42.54 -29.88 24.33
CA ARG A 250 43.89 -30.15 23.83
C ARG A 250 44.92 -29.89 24.93
N SER A 251 45.02 -30.88 25.82
CA SER A 251 46.31 -31.30 26.35
C SER A 251 47.20 -31.71 25.17
N GLU A 252 48.47 -31.32 25.28
CA GLU A 252 49.66 -31.71 24.53
C GLU A 252 49.53 -32.99 23.70
N ILE A 253 49.86 -32.89 22.40
CA ILE A 253 50.85 -33.74 21.73
C ILE A 253 51.15 -33.08 20.38
N ALA A 254 52.40 -32.66 20.24
CA ALA A 254 52.99 -32.14 19.02
C ALA A 254 53.23 -33.26 18.00
N SER A 255 53.45 -32.85 16.74
CA SER A 255 53.90 -33.64 15.59
C SER A 255 52.83 -34.38 14.78
N SER A 256 52.30 -33.70 13.76
CA SER A 256 52.51 -34.15 12.38
C SER A 256 52.07 -33.06 11.42
N ALA A 257 53.02 -32.63 10.60
CA ALA A 257 52.81 -31.65 9.56
C ALA A 257 51.84 -32.23 8.52
N SER A 258 50.71 -31.56 8.32
CA SER A 258 49.91 -31.67 7.10
C SER A 258 49.77 -30.27 6.50
N PRO A 259 49.89 -30.13 5.18
CA PRO A 259 49.93 -28.83 4.51
C PRO A 259 48.59 -28.10 4.64
N PRO A 260 48.61 -26.75 4.60
CA PRO A 260 47.40 -25.96 4.74
C PRO A 260 46.45 -26.28 3.58
N ARG A 261 45.33 -26.93 3.89
CA ARG A 261 44.20 -27.04 2.97
C ARG A 261 43.69 -25.63 2.72
N ASN A 262 43.89 -25.20 1.49
CA ASN A 262 43.45 -23.93 0.96
C ASN A 262 41.92 -23.99 0.81
N ASP A 263 41.18 -23.75 1.89
CA ASP A 263 39.72 -23.60 1.89
C ASP A 263 39.36 -22.24 1.28
N ASN A 264 39.69 -22.08 -0.02
CA ASN A 264 39.28 -20.99 -0.89
C ASN A 264 37.82 -21.18 -1.37
N HIS A 265 36.90 -21.42 -0.43
CA HIS A 265 35.47 -21.22 -0.65
C HIS A 265 34.95 -19.96 0.05
N SER A 266 35.76 -18.90 0.06
CA SER A 266 35.24 -17.53 0.18
C SER A 266 34.67 -17.07 -1.17
N VAL A 267 33.64 -17.75 -1.67
CA VAL A 267 32.98 -17.45 -2.96
C VAL A 267 32.16 -16.14 -2.92
N ILE A 268 32.11 -15.40 -1.79
CA ILE A 268 31.34 -14.15 -1.71
C ILE A 268 32.12 -13.04 -0.97
N ALA A 269 33.33 -12.77 -1.43
CA ALA A 269 33.99 -11.49 -1.20
C ALA A 269 34.02 -10.68 -2.50
N SER A 270 32.85 -10.52 -3.13
CA SER A 270 32.75 -10.01 -4.51
C SER A 270 32.62 -8.47 -4.56
N PRO A 271 33.21 -7.79 -5.57
CA PRO A 271 33.05 -6.36 -5.92
C PRO A 271 31.61 -5.82 -5.95
N VAL A 272 30.60 -6.70 -5.98
CA VAL A 272 29.16 -6.44 -5.79
C VAL A 272 28.82 -5.51 -4.61
N ARG A 273 29.67 -5.42 -3.58
CA ARG A 273 29.42 -4.51 -2.43
C ARG A 273 29.50 -3.03 -2.77
N GLY A 274 30.31 -2.65 -3.76
CA GLY A 274 30.42 -1.27 -4.21
C GLY A 274 29.16 -0.85 -4.98
N GLU A 275 28.79 -1.67 -5.97
CA GLU A 275 27.63 -1.46 -6.85
C GLU A 275 26.32 -1.34 -6.07
N VAL A 276 26.06 -2.21 -5.09
CA VAL A 276 24.81 -2.14 -4.33
C VAL A 276 24.74 -0.89 -3.44
N ASN A 277 25.87 -0.38 -2.93
CA ASN A 277 25.87 0.91 -2.22
C ASN A 277 25.61 2.08 -3.18
N LEU A 278 26.08 1.99 -4.43
CA LEU A 278 25.79 3.01 -5.46
C LEU A 278 24.29 3.04 -5.78
N ILE A 279 23.67 1.88 -6.01
CA ILE A 279 22.22 1.77 -6.23
C ILE A 279 21.44 2.30 -5.02
N PHE A 280 21.89 1.98 -3.80
CA PHE A 280 21.28 2.52 -2.59
C PHE A 280 21.32 4.06 -2.55
N ASN A 281 22.47 4.65 -2.86
CA ASN A 281 22.61 6.10 -2.87
C ASN A 281 21.77 6.75 -3.98
N GLN A 282 21.67 6.12 -5.16
CA GLN A 282 20.80 6.58 -6.24
C GLN A 282 19.33 6.52 -5.84
N ALA A 283 18.88 5.42 -5.21
CA ALA A 283 17.52 5.30 -4.71
C ALA A 283 17.23 6.36 -3.65
N VAL A 284 18.15 6.62 -2.72
CA VAL A 284 18.00 7.71 -1.74
C VAL A 284 17.92 9.08 -2.43
N ALA A 285 18.79 9.34 -3.40
CA ALA A 285 18.79 10.60 -4.15
C ALA A 285 17.47 10.84 -4.88
N PHE A 286 16.85 9.79 -5.47
CA PHE A 286 15.53 9.87 -6.08
C PHE A 286 14.47 10.43 -5.11
N TYR A 287 14.45 9.98 -3.85
CA TYR A 287 13.52 10.49 -2.85
C TYR A 287 13.89 11.88 -2.33
N GLU A 288 15.19 12.20 -2.22
CA GLU A 288 15.64 13.57 -1.91
C GLU A 288 15.15 14.56 -2.98
N GLU A 289 15.26 14.19 -4.26
CA GLU A 289 14.73 14.95 -5.39
C GLU A 289 13.19 15.01 -5.38
N ALA A 290 12.50 13.93 -5.03
CA ALA A 290 11.05 13.93 -4.87
C ALA A 290 10.59 14.97 -3.83
N LYS A 291 11.24 15.02 -2.65
CA LYS A 291 10.92 16.04 -1.63
C LYS A 291 11.29 17.45 -2.07
N ALA A 292 12.39 17.63 -2.80
CA ALA A 292 12.76 18.92 -3.35
C ALA A 292 11.71 19.43 -4.36
N ARG A 293 11.20 18.53 -5.21
CA ARG A 293 10.09 18.82 -6.13
C ARG A 293 8.83 19.22 -5.38
N ASP A 294 8.48 18.54 -4.29
CA ASP A 294 7.32 18.90 -3.47
C ASP A 294 7.39 20.35 -3.01
N ARG A 295 8.51 20.76 -2.42
CA ARG A 295 8.69 22.14 -1.96
C ARG A 295 8.48 23.15 -3.10
N ILE A 296 9.11 22.92 -4.25
CA ILE A 296 9.01 23.82 -5.41
C ILE A 296 7.57 23.87 -5.94
N MET A 297 6.89 22.73 -6.04
CA MET A 297 5.49 22.67 -6.48
C MET A 297 4.56 23.42 -5.53
N LEU A 298 4.72 23.21 -4.22
CA LEU A 298 3.93 23.89 -3.18
C LEU A 298 4.08 25.41 -3.25
N GLU A 299 5.33 25.89 -3.34
CA GLU A 299 5.63 27.32 -3.49
C GLU A 299 5.04 27.91 -4.78
N ASN A 300 5.13 27.18 -5.89
CA ASN A 300 4.58 27.60 -7.17
C ASN A 300 3.05 27.68 -7.17
N ILE A 301 2.38 26.70 -6.56
CA ILE A 301 0.91 26.71 -6.42
C ILE A 301 0.47 27.92 -5.59
N GLU A 302 1.11 28.15 -4.45
CA GLU A 302 0.77 29.26 -3.58
C GLU A 302 1.04 30.62 -4.26
N LYS A 303 2.19 30.75 -4.94
CA LYS A 303 2.52 31.91 -5.75
C LYS A 303 1.45 32.15 -6.82
N ARG A 304 1.03 31.11 -7.53
CA ARG A 304 0.03 31.22 -8.59
C ARG A 304 -1.34 31.63 -8.06
N LEU A 305 -1.77 31.10 -6.91
CA LEU A 305 -3.02 31.50 -6.26
C LEU A 305 -3.01 33.00 -5.93
N ARG A 306 -1.90 33.51 -5.37
CA ARG A 306 -1.74 34.94 -5.07
C ARG A 306 -1.75 35.81 -6.32
N GLU A 307 -0.96 35.47 -7.32
CA GLU A 307 -0.82 36.28 -8.55
C GLU A 307 -2.12 36.34 -9.37
N THR A 308 -2.89 35.26 -9.39
CA THR A 308 -4.12 35.18 -10.16
C THR A 308 -5.37 35.64 -9.40
N GLY A 309 -5.24 35.87 -8.08
CA GLY A 309 -6.38 36.12 -7.20
C GLY A 309 -7.35 34.94 -7.07
N GLN A 310 -6.97 33.75 -7.54
CA GLN A 310 -7.80 32.55 -7.42
C GLN A 310 -7.81 32.08 -5.97
N THR A 311 -8.98 31.64 -5.50
CA THR A 311 -9.18 31.18 -4.12
C THR A 311 -9.17 29.67 -3.99
N LYS A 312 -9.03 28.95 -5.11
CA LYS A 312 -9.14 27.49 -5.21
C LYS A 312 -8.11 26.94 -6.19
N ALA A 313 -7.51 25.80 -5.85
CA ALA A 313 -6.67 25.01 -6.73
C ALA A 313 -7.10 23.54 -6.68
N ALA A 314 -6.97 22.85 -7.80
CA ALA A 314 -7.04 21.39 -7.86
C ALA A 314 -5.66 20.89 -8.30
N VAL A 315 -5.08 19.99 -7.52
CA VAL A 315 -3.75 19.43 -7.78
C VAL A 315 -3.87 17.93 -7.87
N VAL A 316 -3.25 17.33 -8.88
CA VAL A 316 -3.16 15.88 -9.04
C VAL A 316 -1.73 15.47 -8.73
N THR A 317 -1.55 14.64 -7.70
CA THR A 317 -0.24 14.15 -7.28
C THR A 317 -0.26 12.63 -7.11
N GLY A 318 0.91 11.99 -7.14
CA GLY A 318 1.06 10.61 -6.70
C GLY A 318 0.95 10.47 -5.17
N GLY A 319 0.79 9.23 -4.68
CA GLY A 319 0.56 8.94 -3.25
C GLY A 319 1.66 9.47 -2.32
N PHE A 320 2.94 9.39 -2.72
CA PHE A 320 4.08 9.90 -1.93
C PHE A 320 3.96 11.39 -1.60
N HIS A 321 3.37 12.17 -2.50
CA HIS A 321 3.31 13.63 -2.41
C HIS A 321 2.07 14.14 -1.65
N ALA A 322 1.02 13.31 -1.51
CA ALA A 322 -0.28 13.74 -1.00
C ALA A 322 -0.22 14.20 0.47
N GLY A 323 0.54 13.49 1.32
CA GLY A 323 0.72 13.83 2.74
C GLY A 323 1.39 15.20 2.93
N PRO A 324 2.61 15.41 2.41
CA PRO A 324 3.31 16.70 2.48
C PRO A 324 2.48 17.88 1.98
N PHE A 325 1.66 17.69 0.94
CA PHE A 325 0.77 18.72 0.43
C PHE A 325 -0.33 19.10 1.42
N LYS A 326 -1.01 18.10 1.99
CA LYS A 326 -2.02 18.31 3.02
C LYS A 326 -1.45 19.12 4.17
N GLU A 327 -0.33 18.67 4.74
CA GLU A 327 0.32 19.32 5.89
C GLU A 327 0.73 20.77 5.59
N TYR A 328 1.32 21.02 4.42
CA TYR A 328 1.75 22.36 4.02
C TYR A 328 0.58 23.34 3.91
N PHE A 329 -0.51 22.95 3.25
CA PHE A 329 -1.64 23.84 3.04
C PHE A 329 -2.50 24.01 4.30
N GLU A 330 -2.72 22.93 5.07
CA GLU A 330 -3.45 23.02 6.35
C GLU A 330 -2.73 23.91 7.35
N SER A 331 -1.40 23.77 7.48
CA SER A 331 -0.60 24.62 8.39
C SER A 331 -0.61 26.11 8.03
N ARG A 332 -1.01 26.46 6.80
CA ARG A 332 -1.19 27.84 6.33
C ARG A 332 -2.65 28.30 6.31
N GLY A 333 -3.56 27.53 6.90
CA GLY A 333 -4.97 27.89 7.03
C GLY A 333 -5.78 27.69 5.75
N TYR A 334 -5.25 26.97 4.76
CA TYR A 334 -6.05 26.57 3.60
C TYR A 334 -6.97 25.41 3.98
N ARG A 335 -8.18 25.41 3.44
CA ARG A 335 -9.04 24.23 3.45
C ARG A 335 -8.51 23.23 2.42
N TYR A 336 -8.29 22.00 2.85
CA TYR A 336 -7.74 20.95 2.01
C TYR A 336 -8.72 19.78 1.90
N ALA A 337 -8.85 19.22 0.70
CA ALA A 337 -9.61 18.01 0.44
C ALA A 337 -8.77 17.08 -0.43
N LEU A 338 -8.49 15.87 0.07
CA LEU A 338 -7.81 14.82 -0.69
C LEU A 338 -8.84 13.98 -1.43
N ILE A 339 -8.71 13.90 -2.76
CA ILE A 339 -9.56 13.04 -3.59
C ILE A 339 -8.66 11.96 -4.18
N THR A 340 -8.79 10.75 -3.66
CA THR A 340 -8.09 9.58 -4.21
C THR A 340 -9.07 8.82 -5.11
N PRO A 341 -8.71 8.54 -6.38
CA PRO A 341 -9.56 7.72 -7.24
C PRO A 341 -9.71 6.34 -6.64
N LYS A 342 -10.94 5.84 -6.64
CA LYS A 342 -11.22 4.47 -6.25
C LYS A 342 -10.65 3.51 -7.29
N LEU A 343 -9.53 2.88 -6.95
CA LEU A 343 -8.85 1.91 -7.79
C LEU A 343 -9.50 0.54 -7.60
N GLU A 344 -10.51 0.21 -8.40
CA GLU A 344 -11.29 -1.03 -8.21
C GLU A 344 -10.48 -2.32 -8.35
N ASN A 345 -9.27 -2.27 -8.92
CA ASN A 345 -8.33 -3.38 -8.98
C ASN A 345 -6.89 -2.85 -8.91
N PHE A 346 -6.39 -2.65 -7.70
CA PHE A 346 -4.95 -2.56 -7.45
C PHE A 346 -4.65 -3.40 -6.20
N ASP A 347 -3.82 -4.44 -6.38
CA ASP A 347 -3.23 -5.17 -5.27
C ASP A 347 -2.40 -4.18 -4.43
N GLY A 348 -2.85 -3.88 -3.22
CA GLY A 348 -2.21 -2.90 -2.34
C GLY A 348 -3.09 -2.38 -1.20
N ARG A 349 -2.42 -2.01 -0.09
CA ARG A 349 -2.96 -1.64 1.25
C ARG A 349 -4.15 -0.66 1.28
N GLU A 350 -4.34 0.16 0.26
CA GLU A 350 -5.40 1.18 0.22
C GLU A 350 -6.78 0.59 -0.12
N ASN A 351 -6.85 -0.42 -1.00
CA ASN A 351 -8.07 -1.21 -1.23
C ASN A 351 -8.47 -2.01 0.00
N TYR A 352 -7.50 -2.32 0.86
CA TYR A 352 -7.70 -3.11 2.05
C TYR A 352 -8.45 -2.30 3.14
N VAL A 353 -8.23 -0.98 3.29
CA VAL A 353 -9.01 -0.11 4.20
C VAL A 353 -10.49 -0.10 3.80
N GLU A 354 -10.78 0.12 2.52
CA GLU A 354 -12.15 0.12 2.01
C GLU A 354 -12.78 -1.28 2.09
N SER A 355 -11.97 -2.32 1.86
CA SER A 355 -12.38 -3.71 2.06
C SER A 355 -12.69 -3.99 3.53
N VAL A 356 -11.92 -3.49 4.52
CA VAL A 356 -12.24 -3.65 5.95
C VAL A 356 -13.62 -3.08 6.25
N LEU A 357 -13.91 -1.88 5.76
CA LEU A 357 -15.21 -1.22 5.96
C LEU A 357 -16.35 -1.90 5.21
N ARG A 358 -16.06 -2.62 4.13
CA ARG A 358 -17.02 -3.46 3.37
C ARG A 358 -17.19 -4.87 3.94
N PHE A 359 -16.17 -5.45 4.56
CA PHE A 359 -16.13 -6.86 5.02
C PHE A 359 -16.69 -7.09 6.41
N VAL A 360 -17.19 -6.06 7.10
CA VAL A 360 -17.87 -6.22 8.39
C VAL A 360 -19.25 -6.89 8.25
N SER A 361 -19.48 -7.79 7.29
CA SER A 361 -20.65 -8.70 7.30
C SER A 361 -20.46 -9.88 6.33
N PRO A 362 -20.66 -11.14 6.73
CA PRO A 362 -20.68 -12.27 5.82
C PRO A 362 -22.11 -12.54 5.33
N ALA A 363 -22.58 -11.87 4.27
CA ALA A 363 -23.77 -12.30 3.51
C ALA A 363 -23.86 -11.69 2.10
N ILE A 364 -23.82 -12.60 1.11
CA ILE A 364 -24.36 -12.54 -0.26
C ILE A 364 -23.84 -11.48 -1.23
N THR A 365 -23.15 -11.98 -2.25
CA THR A 365 -22.72 -11.33 -3.49
C THR A 365 -23.90 -10.87 -4.35
N ALA A 366 -23.98 -9.57 -4.63
CA ALA A 366 -24.57 -9.03 -5.86
C ALA A 366 -24.02 -7.62 -6.11
N SER A 367 -23.60 -7.38 -7.35
CA SER A 367 -23.01 -6.14 -7.85
C SER A 367 -24.05 -5.01 -7.95
N THR A 368 -23.71 -3.82 -7.45
CA THR A 368 -23.90 -2.53 -8.14
C THR A 368 -23.18 -1.42 -7.39
N TRP A 369 -22.54 -0.54 -8.16
CA TRP A 369 -21.84 0.65 -7.72
C TRP A 369 -22.83 1.71 -7.20
N GLU A 370 -22.43 2.53 -6.23
CA GLU A 370 -22.30 3.99 -6.37
C GLU A 370 -21.77 4.64 -5.07
N THR A 371 -21.23 5.83 -5.24
CA THR A 371 -20.17 6.51 -4.48
C THR A 371 -20.43 6.81 -3.01
N ALA A 372 -19.34 6.75 -2.23
CA ALA A 372 -19.22 7.06 -0.82
C ALA A 372 -18.29 8.28 -0.61
N PRO A 373 -18.25 8.93 0.57
CA PRO A 373 -17.03 9.67 0.90
C PRO A 373 -16.54 9.56 2.35
N PHE A 374 -15.24 9.31 2.51
CA PHE A 374 -14.44 9.94 3.56
C PHE A 374 -14.24 11.41 3.19
N VAL A 375 -14.82 12.29 4.01
CA VAL A 375 -14.88 13.76 3.92
C VAL A 375 -14.89 14.30 2.49
N HIS A 376 -16.07 14.35 1.91
CA HIS A 376 -16.36 15.23 0.79
C HIS A 376 -17.39 16.25 1.23
N SER A 377 -17.09 17.51 0.92
CA SER A 377 -18.15 18.42 0.50
C SER A 377 -19.03 17.66 -0.50
N THR A 378 -20.28 17.38 -0.15
CA THR A 378 -21.34 16.83 -1.00
C THR A 378 -21.36 17.52 -2.36
N LYS A 379 -21.96 16.92 -3.39
CA LYS A 379 -22.12 17.60 -4.69
C LYS A 379 -22.84 18.95 -4.56
N SER A 380 -23.69 19.11 -3.53
CA SER A 380 -24.26 20.40 -3.12
C SER A 380 -23.23 21.32 -2.48
N GLU A 381 -22.45 20.87 -1.50
CA GLU A 381 -21.41 21.70 -0.86
C GLU A 381 -20.28 22.07 -1.82
N LEU A 382 -19.89 21.19 -2.75
CA LEU A 382 -18.98 21.53 -3.85
C LEU A 382 -19.61 22.61 -4.74
N ARG A 383 -20.90 22.52 -5.08
CA ARG A 383 -21.61 23.57 -5.83
C ARG A 383 -21.71 24.88 -5.05
N GLU A 384 -21.93 24.84 -3.73
CA GLU A 384 -21.92 26.00 -2.84
C GLU A 384 -20.52 26.62 -2.74
N LEU A 385 -19.49 25.78 -2.78
CA LEU A 385 -18.09 26.16 -2.97
C LEU A 385 -17.76 26.44 -4.44
N GLY A 386 -18.74 26.62 -5.34
CA GLY A 386 -18.54 26.99 -6.75
C GLY A 386 -17.78 25.97 -7.62
N PHE A 387 -17.61 24.73 -7.15
CA PHE A 387 -17.06 23.61 -7.91
C PHE A 387 -18.17 22.94 -8.73
N ASP A 388 -18.08 23.06 -10.06
CA ASP A 388 -18.85 22.27 -11.00
C ASP A 388 -17.99 21.10 -11.51
N GLY A 389 -18.26 19.89 -11.01
CA GLY A 389 -17.50 18.69 -11.33
C GLY A 389 -17.47 18.35 -12.82
N GLU A 390 -18.51 18.69 -13.60
CA GLU A 390 -18.50 18.45 -15.05
C GLU A 390 -17.65 19.48 -15.79
N LYS A 391 -17.68 20.75 -15.33
CA LYS A 391 -16.78 21.79 -15.82
C LYS A 391 -15.32 21.45 -15.53
N VAL A 392 -15.00 21.01 -14.31
CA VAL A 392 -13.64 20.59 -13.91
C VAL A 392 -13.16 19.40 -14.75
N LYS A 393 -13.98 18.36 -14.93
CA LYS A 393 -13.64 17.23 -15.81
C LYS A 393 -13.38 17.69 -17.25
N SER A 394 -14.18 18.62 -17.77
CA SER A 394 -14.01 19.14 -19.13
C SER A 394 -12.70 19.92 -19.28
N GLU A 395 -12.34 20.74 -18.30
CA GLU A 395 -11.09 21.51 -18.27
C GLU A 395 -9.86 20.62 -18.10
N ILE A 396 -9.95 19.57 -17.26
CA ILE A 396 -8.90 18.56 -17.13
C ILE A 396 -8.67 17.85 -18.47
N ARG A 397 -9.74 17.39 -19.14
CA ARG A 397 -9.62 16.75 -20.46
C ARG A 397 -8.96 17.68 -21.49
N LYS A 398 -9.33 18.96 -21.49
CA LYS A 398 -8.76 19.98 -22.37
C LYS A 398 -7.26 20.19 -22.08
N HIS A 399 -6.87 20.36 -20.82
CA HIS A 399 -5.47 20.54 -20.44
C HIS A 399 -4.62 19.29 -20.72
N PHE A 400 -5.12 18.09 -20.41
CA PHE A 400 -4.42 16.85 -20.75
C PHE A 400 -4.24 16.67 -22.26
N SER A 401 -5.21 17.11 -23.07
CA SER A 401 -5.08 17.07 -24.54
C SER A 401 -3.98 18.02 -25.04
N ALA A 402 -3.85 19.20 -24.44
CA ALA A 402 -2.80 20.18 -24.76
C ALA A 402 -1.42 19.70 -24.29
N LEU A 403 -1.31 19.22 -23.05
CA LEU A 403 -0.06 18.67 -22.50
C LEU A 403 0.45 17.48 -23.32
N ARG A 404 -0.45 16.62 -23.81
CA ARG A 404 -0.11 15.49 -24.69
C ARG A 404 0.45 15.94 -26.04
N SER A 405 0.03 17.10 -26.53
CA SER A 405 0.57 17.68 -27.76
C SER A 405 1.96 18.29 -27.56
N GLU A 406 2.23 18.87 -26.38
CA GLU A 406 3.54 19.41 -26.01
C GLU A 406 4.57 18.31 -25.66
N MET A 407 4.17 17.27 -24.90
CA MET A 407 5.06 16.16 -24.50
C MET A 407 5.52 15.26 -25.66
N ARG A 408 4.91 15.37 -26.85
CA ARG A 408 5.41 14.70 -28.06
C ARG A 408 6.65 15.40 -28.65
N ALA A 409 6.97 16.60 -28.21
CA ALA A 409 8.06 17.40 -28.77
C ALA A 409 9.41 17.15 -28.09
N ASP A 410 9.46 16.81 -26.80
CA ASP A 410 10.71 16.49 -26.09
C ASP A 410 10.45 15.56 -24.91
N LEU A 411 11.22 14.46 -24.82
CA LEU A 411 11.18 13.51 -23.71
C LEU A 411 12.15 13.95 -22.60
N PRO A 412 11.69 14.16 -21.36
CA PRO A 412 12.57 14.57 -20.27
C PRO A 412 13.50 13.45 -19.78
N THR A 413 14.60 13.86 -19.14
CA THR A 413 15.75 13.05 -18.72
C THR A 413 15.40 11.91 -17.74
N ASP A 414 14.28 12.02 -17.03
CA ASP A 414 13.74 11.02 -16.11
C ASP A 414 13.15 9.78 -16.82
N MET A 415 12.68 9.91 -18.06
CA MET A 415 12.34 8.73 -18.89
C MET A 415 13.60 7.97 -19.35
N GLN A 416 14.75 8.64 -19.44
CA GLN A 416 16.04 7.97 -19.70
C GLN A 416 16.48 7.11 -18.51
N PHE A 417 16.12 7.52 -17.28
CA PHE A 417 16.35 6.72 -16.07
C PHE A 417 15.55 5.40 -16.08
N MET A 418 14.25 5.45 -16.44
CA MET A 418 13.44 4.22 -16.58
C MET A 418 14.01 3.29 -17.67
N SER A 419 14.53 3.85 -18.77
CA SER A 419 15.23 3.09 -19.81
C SER A 419 16.52 2.44 -19.27
N ALA A 420 17.29 3.12 -18.41
CA ALA A 420 18.49 2.59 -17.79
C ALA A 420 18.19 1.49 -16.76
N VAL A 421 17.14 1.65 -15.94
CA VAL A 421 16.68 0.63 -14.97
C VAL A 421 16.21 -0.64 -15.70
N LEU A 422 15.50 -0.50 -16.82
CA LEU A 422 15.07 -1.63 -17.64
C LEU A 422 16.25 -2.33 -18.37
N LYS A 423 17.28 -1.58 -18.77
CA LYS A 423 18.51 -2.13 -19.39
C LYS A 423 19.40 -2.91 -18.41
N LEU A 424 19.25 -2.71 -17.10
CA LEU A 424 20.07 -3.36 -16.06
C LEU A 424 19.46 -4.66 -15.50
N ASN A 425 18.34 -5.15 -16.07
CA ASN A 425 17.67 -6.37 -15.62
C ASN A 425 17.76 -7.51 -16.65
N PRO A 426 18.82 -8.34 -16.63
CA PRO A 426 19.02 -9.44 -17.59
C PRO A 426 18.18 -10.70 -17.30
N ALA A 427 17.12 -10.61 -16.50
CA ALA A 427 16.26 -11.75 -16.12
C ALA A 427 14.86 -11.71 -16.77
N LEU A 428 14.75 -11.19 -18.00
CA LEU A 428 13.57 -11.35 -18.85
C LEU A 428 13.94 -12.18 -20.08
N PRO A 429 13.13 -13.19 -20.49
CA PRO A 429 13.48 -14.04 -21.62
C PRO A 429 13.54 -13.21 -22.91
N SER A 430 14.59 -13.42 -23.70
CA SER A 430 14.84 -12.76 -24.98
C SER A 430 13.97 -13.32 -26.12
N ASP A 431 12.68 -13.53 -25.88
CA ASP A 431 11.75 -13.96 -26.92
C ASP A 431 11.11 -12.75 -27.59
N ARG A 432 11.37 -12.60 -28.89
CA ARG A 432 10.77 -11.56 -29.76
C ARG A 432 9.24 -11.59 -29.74
N GLU A 433 8.60 -12.71 -29.38
CA GLU A 433 7.15 -12.80 -29.18
C GLU A 433 6.65 -12.01 -27.96
N VAL A 434 7.42 -11.87 -26.88
CA VAL A 434 6.99 -11.10 -25.69
C VAL A 434 7.05 -9.60 -25.97
N LEU A 435 8.04 -9.12 -26.73
CA LEU A 435 8.12 -7.71 -27.14
C LEU A 435 7.00 -7.33 -28.13
N PHE A 436 6.65 -8.23 -29.05
CA PHE A 436 5.52 -8.04 -29.98
C PHE A 436 4.17 -8.10 -29.25
N THR A 437 4.03 -8.98 -28.25
CA THR A 437 2.84 -9.08 -27.40
C THR A 437 2.69 -7.87 -26.50
N MET A 438 3.77 -7.34 -25.92
CA MET A 438 3.74 -6.11 -25.11
C MET A 438 3.46 -4.86 -25.96
N GLN A 439 4.00 -4.75 -27.19
CA GLN A 439 3.63 -3.67 -28.11
C GLN A 439 2.16 -3.75 -28.53
N ASN A 440 1.65 -4.94 -28.86
CA ASN A 440 0.24 -5.10 -29.21
C ASN A 440 -0.69 -4.91 -28.00
N THR A 441 -0.28 -5.31 -26.79
CA THR A 441 -1.02 -5.03 -25.55
C THR A 441 -1.02 -3.55 -25.20
N LEU A 442 0.07 -2.82 -25.48
CA LEU A 442 0.12 -1.37 -25.31
C LEU A 442 -0.77 -0.66 -26.34
N VAL A 443 -0.81 -1.15 -27.58
CA VAL A 443 -1.68 -0.65 -28.65
C VAL A 443 -3.16 -0.97 -28.36
N GLU A 444 -3.48 -2.18 -27.89
CA GLU A 444 -4.83 -2.56 -27.45
C GLU A 444 -5.25 -1.81 -26.19
N MET A 445 -4.37 -1.58 -25.21
CA MET A 445 -4.66 -0.72 -24.06
C MET A 445 -4.94 0.73 -24.47
N LEU A 446 -4.21 1.25 -25.46
CA LEU A 446 -4.43 2.58 -26.00
C LEU A 446 -5.69 2.66 -26.90
N GLN A 447 -6.12 1.55 -27.49
CA GLN A 447 -7.38 1.44 -28.25
C GLN A 447 -8.59 1.16 -27.35
N ASN A 448 -8.44 0.47 -26.23
CA ASN A 448 -9.50 0.20 -25.25
C ASN A 448 -9.89 1.45 -24.44
N VAL A 449 -8.99 2.44 -24.33
CA VAL A 449 -9.33 3.81 -23.87
C VAL A 449 -10.26 4.52 -24.88
N ARG A 450 -10.44 4.00 -26.09
CA ARG A 450 -11.11 4.67 -27.22
C ARG A 450 -12.55 4.21 -27.49
N THR A 451 -13.06 3.12 -26.92
CA THR A 451 -14.43 2.65 -27.20
C THR A 451 -15.13 2.06 -25.97
N ASN A 452 -16.00 2.87 -25.37
CA ASN A 452 -16.94 2.43 -24.34
C ASN A 452 -18.21 1.92 -25.03
N ARG A 453 -18.34 0.61 -25.23
CA ARG A 453 -19.61 -0.06 -25.56
C ARG A 453 -19.52 -1.55 -25.18
N ILE A 454 -20.17 -1.92 -24.07
CA ILE A 454 -20.43 -3.33 -23.72
C ILE A 454 -21.92 -3.60 -23.91
N LEU A 455 -22.20 -4.54 -24.82
CA LEU A 455 -23.36 -5.44 -24.93
C LEU A 455 -22.79 -6.62 -25.75
N SER A 456 -23.03 -7.92 -25.52
CA SER A 456 -23.71 -8.76 -24.54
C SER A 456 -23.35 -10.21 -24.95
N THR A 457 -23.17 -11.13 -24.00
CA THR A 457 -23.40 -12.61 -24.07
C THR A 457 -22.80 -13.49 -25.19
N MET A 458 -22.02 -14.52 -24.80
CA MET A 458 -22.35 -15.98 -24.89
C MET A 458 -21.08 -16.82 -24.57
N VAL A 459 -20.97 -17.52 -23.43
CA VAL A 459 -21.40 -18.89 -23.07
C VAL A 459 -20.63 -20.06 -23.77
N PHE A 460 -19.93 -20.84 -22.93
CA PHE A 460 -19.72 -22.31 -22.87
C PHE A 460 -18.33 -22.96 -23.09
N ARG A 461 -17.84 -23.53 -21.96
CA ARG A 461 -17.30 -24.90 -21.70
C ARG A 461 -16.20 -25.51 -22.57
N GLY A 462 -15.20 -26.09 -21.89
CA GLY A 462 -14.65 -27.39 -22.25
C GLY A 462 -13.17 -27.63 -21.88
N LEU A 463 -12.93 -28.33 -20.77
CA LEU A 463 -11.68 -28.99 -20.32
C LEU A 463 -11.14 -30.04 -21.35
N PRO A 464 -10.09 -30.86 -21.05
CA PRO A 464 -8.68 -30.65 -20.63
C PRO A 464 -7.68 -31.56 -21.45
N TYR A 465 -6.47 -31.81 -20.89
CA TYR A 465 -5.35 -32.70 -21.33
C TYR A 465 -4.31 -32.05 -22.27
N GLY A 466 -2.99 -32.25 -22.17
CA GLY A 466 -2.17 -33.16 -21.38
C GLY A 466 -1.09 -33.83 -22.25
N VAL A 467 0.20 -33.65 -21.87
CA VAL A 467 1.34 -34.61 -22.05
C VAL A 467 2.16 -34.62 -23.37
N GLN A 468 3.47 -34.34 -23.17
CA GLN A 468 4.73 -34.81 -23.80
C GLN A 468 5.03 -34.75 -25.32
N SER A 469 6.17 -34.11 -25.63
CA SER A 469 7.40 -34.63 -26.29
C SER A 469 8.24 -33.40 -26.69
N GLY A 470 9.57 -33.33 -26.72
CA GLY A 470 10.61 -34.33 -26.84
C GLY A 470 11.46 -34.00 -28.08
N LEU A 471 12.69 -33.51 -27.85
CA LEU A 471 13.89 -33.55 -28.72
C LEU A 471 14.19 -32.47 -29.78
N GLN A 472 15.46 -32.01 -29.67
CA GLN A 472 16.44 -31.54 -30.65
C GLN A 472 16.22 -30.12 -31.25
N GLY A 473 17.14 -29.16 -31.14
CA GLY A 473 18.60 -29.26 -31.01
C GLY A 473 19.24 -29.08 -32.39
N THR A 474 19.98 -27.98 -32.54
CA THR A 474 20.93 -27.66 -33.65
C THR A 474 20.35 -27.43 -35.05
N GLN A 475 19.92 -26.19 -35.32
CA GLN A 475 20.02 -25.55 -36.65
C GLN A 475 19.85 -24.01 -36.69
N LEU A 476 19.93 -23.29 -35.55
CA LEU A 476 19.71 -21.83 -35.51
C LEU A 476 20.96 -21.01 -35.15
N ILE A 477 22.17 -21.59 -35.25
CA ILE A 477 23.45 -20.92 -34.91
C ILE A 477 24.24 -20.47 -36.15
N GLN A 478 23.77 -20.76 -37.37
CA GLN A 478 24.45 -20.32 -38.62
C GLN A 478 23.83 -19.07 -39.27
N ALA A 479 22.77 -18.48 -38.70
CA ALA A 479 22.05 -17.34 -39.31
C ALA A 479 22.21 -16.01 -38.54
N LEU A 480 23.08 -15.94 -37.53
CA LEU A 480 23.28 -14.72 -36.72
C LEU A 480 24.74 -14.23 -36.68
N THR A 481 25.57 -14.65 -37.63
CA THR A 481 26.89 -14.06 -37.88
C THR A 481 26.93 -13.53 -39.28
N ASN A 482 26.38 -12.32 -39.46
CA ASN A 482 26.80 -11.30 -40.43
C ASN A 482 25.77 -10.16 -40.38
N GLU A 483 26.03 -9.15 -39.55
CA GLU A 483 25.72 -7.74 -39.79
C GLU A 483 25.86 -6.97 -38.48
N LEU A 484 27.01 -6.31 -38.32
CA LEU A 484 27.14 -5.00 -37.65
C LEU A 484 28.59 -4.54 -37.84
N ASN A 485 28.81 -3.91 -38.99
CA ASN A 485 30.07 -3.27 -39.34
C ASN A 485 30.09 -1.88 -38.68
N LEU A 486 30.85 -1.75 -37.58
CA LEU A 486 30.98 -0.55 -36.74
C LEU A 486 31.52 0.70 -37.45
N ARG A 487 31.96 0.58 -38.71
CA ARG A 487 32.51 1.69 -39.52
C ARG A 487 31.47 2.73 -39.94
N HIS A 488 30.26 2.32 -40.32
CA HIS A 488 29.23 3.27 -40.77
C HIS A 488 28.61 4.08 -39.61
N LEU A 489 28.67 3.56 -38.38
CA LEU A 489 28.19 4.29 -37.20
C LEU A 489 29.17 5.41 -36.80
N ALA A 490 30.48 5.21 -37.02
CA ALA A 490 31.50 6.23 -36.75
C ALA A 490 31.44 7.37 -37.77
N GLU A 491 31.23 7.06 -39.06
CA GLU A 491 31.07 8.07 -40.12
C GLU A 491 29.78 8.89 -39.97
N ALA A 492 28.67 8.25 -39.52
CA ALA A 492 27.43 8.95 -39.24
C ALA A 492 27.53 9.89 -38.02
N LEU A 493 28.32 9.53 -37.00
CA LEU A 493 28.54 10.37 -35.81
C LEU A 493 29.47 11.55 -36.09
N GLN A 494 30.47 11.40 -36.96
CA GLN A 494 31.30 12.53 -37.41
C GLN A 494 30.48 13.57 -38.20
N HIS A 495 29.53 13.14 -39.03
CA HIS A 495 28.66 14.05 -39.77
C HIS A 495 27.60 14.76 -38.89
N LEU A 496 27.17 14.14 -37.79
CA LEU A 496 26.14 14.69 -36.89
C LEU A 496 26.71 15.69 -35.87
N LEU A 497 28.00 15.59 -35.54
CA LEU A 497 28.64 16.39 -34.48
C LEU A 497 29.47 17.58 -35.00
N GLY A 498 29.57 17.76 -36.32
CA GLY A 498 30.06 19.02 -36.91
C GLY A 498 31.49 19.40 -36.57
N PHE A 499 32.39 18.43 -36.35
CA PHE A 499 33.81 18.68 -36.16
C PHE A 499 34.53 18.60 -37.51
N THR A 500 35.10 19.72 -37.96
CA THR A 500 36.10 19.78 -39.03
C THR A 500 37.51 19.69 -38.45
N ASP A 501 38.44 19.05 -39.18
CA ASP A 501 39.82 18.70 -38.80
C ASP A 501 40.79 19.89 -38.54
N GLU A 502 40.29 21.10 -38.34
CA GLU A 502 41.09 22.27 -37.98
C GLU A 502 40.75 22.70 -36.55
N ASP A 503 41.38 22.04 -35.58
CA ASP A 503 41.88 22.61 -34.30
C ASP A 503 42.27 21.45 -33.38
N SER A 504 43.30 20.73 -33.81
CA SER A 504 44.05 19.78 -32.98
C SER A 504 45.35 20.44 -32.52
N HIS A 505 45.28 21.40 -31.60
CA HIS A 505 46.40 21.80 -30.72
C HIS A 505 45.94 22.78 -29.62
N GLU A 506 45.52 22.23 -28.47
CA GLU A 506 45.91 22.62 -27.08
C GLU A 506 45.18 21.76 -26.05
#